data_AF-A0A383BCM5-F1
#
_entry.id   AF-A0A383BCM5-F1
#
_cell.length_a   1.000
_cell.length_b   1.000
_cell.length_c   1.000
_cell.angle_alpha   90.00
_cell.angle_beta   90.00
_cell.angle_gamma   90.00
#
_symmetry.space_group_name_H-M   'P 1'
#
loop_
_entity.id
_entity.type
_entity.pdbx_description
1 polymer ?
#
loop_
_entity_poly.entity_id
_entity_poly.type
_entity_poly.pdbx_seq_one_letter_code
_entity_poly.pdbx_strand_id
1 'polypeptide(L)'
;MHYYLFSALIVILDQALKKYMTSVLSLCEPGSCDSIHVLPIFKLTLLHNRGAAFSFLDDAGGWQRWILVAVSTGVSLFISVWLARVYRQQRLLSWSLCLILG
;
A
#
# COMPACT_ATOMS: atom_id res chain seq x y z
N MET A 1 -5.86 -13.50 16.35
CA MET A 1 -7.08 -12.66 16.32
C MET A 1 -6.75 -11.18 16.37
N HIS A 2 -6.06 -10.66 17.40
CA HIS A 2 -5.70 -9.23 17.43
C HIS A 2 -4.85 -8.78 16.22
N TYR A 3 -3.97 -9.62 15.67
CA TYR A 3 -3.21 -9.30 14.45
C TYR A 3 -4.08 -8.88 13.26
N TYR A 4 -5.21 -9.57 13.00
CA TYR A 4 -6.10 -9.18 11.90
C TYR A 4 -6.78 -7.82 12.13
N LEU A 5 -7.07 -7.47 13.39
CA LEU A 5 -7.58 -6.14 13.73
C LEU A 5 -6.53 -5.05 13.47
N PHE A 6 -5.26 -5.34 13.77
CA PHE A 6 -4.16 -4.43 13.45
C PHE A 6 -3.97 -4.26 11.94
N SER A 7 -3.99 -5.35 11.17
CA SER A 7 -3.95 -5.27 9.70
C SER A 7 -5.13 -4.47 9.14
N ALA A 8 -6.36 -4.70 9.63
CA ALA A 8 -7.53 -3.91 9.22
C ALA A 8 -7.39 -2.42 9.59
N LEU A 9 -6.82 -2.11 10.77
CA LEU A 9 -6.54 -0.73 11.17
C LEU A 9 -5.55 -0.06 10.21
N ILE A 10 -4.49 -0.77 9.79
CA ILE A 10 -3.51 -0.26 8.81
C ILE A 10 -4.20 0.08 7.49
N VAL A 11 -5.02 -0.83 6.95
CA VAL A 11 -5.79 -0.59 5.72
C VAL A 11 -6.70 0.64 5.85
N ILE A 12 -7.40 0.77 6.98
CA ILE A 12 -8.30 1.91 7.23
C ILE A 12 -7.49 3.22 7.27
N LEU A 13 -6.37 3.24 7.99
CA LEU A 13 -5.52 4.42 8.11
C LEU A 13 -4.88 4.81 6.77
N ASP A 14 -4.39 3.83 6.00
CA ASP A 14 -3.85 4.05 4.66
C ASP A 14 -4.89 4.67 3.73
N GLN A 15 -6.10 4.09 3.67
CA GLN A 15 -7.17 4.60 2.83
C GLN A 15 -7.69 5.97 3.27
N ALA A 16 -7.79 6.20 4.59
CA ALA A 16 -8.18 7.50 5.15
C ALA A 16 -7.14 8.58 4.82
N LEU A 17 -5.84 8.27 4.95
CA LEU A 17 -4.76 9.19 4.65
C LEU A 17 -4.69 9.53 3.17
N LYS A 18 -4.84 8.54 2.27
CA LYS A 18 -4.92 8.78 0.82
C LYS A 18 -6.09 9.70 0.46
N LYS A 19 -7.26 9.44 1.05
CA LYS A 19 -8.46 10.28 0.85
C LYS A 19 -8.23 11.70 1.35
N TYR A 20 -7.65 11.85 2.54
CA TYR A 20 -7.30 13.16 3.10
C TYR A 20 -6.31 13.90 2.20
N MET A 21 -5.22 13.27 1.77
CA MET A 21 -4.21 13.89 0.91
C MET A 21 -4.78 14.30 -0.45
N THR A 22 -5.75 13.55 -1.00
CA THR A 22 -6.46 13.93 -2.23
C THR A 22 -7.30 15.19 -2.07
N SER A 23 -7.68 15.55 -0.84
CA SER A 23 -8.39 16.82 -0.54
C SER A 23 -7.45 18.00 -0.28
N VAL A 24 -6.17 17.74 -0.04
CA VAL A 24 -5.18 18.76 0.36
C VAL A 24 -4.22 19.10 -0.79
N LEU A 25 -3.80 18.10 -1.57
CA LEU A 25 -2.83 18.24 -2.64
C LEU A 25 -3.49 18.04 -4.00
N SER A 26 -3.06 18.84 -4.99
CA SER A 26 -3.37 18.59 -6.39
C SER A 26 -2.55 17.41 -6.92
N LEU A 27 -3.09 16.70 -7.92
CA LEU A 27 -2.37 15.61 -8.58
C LEU A 27 -1.12 16.19 -9.26
N CYS A 28 0.05 15.63 -8.95
CA CYS A 28 1.29 15.96 -9.62
C CYS A 28 1.24 15.54 -11.09
N GLU A 29 1.38 16.52 -11.96
CA GLU A 29 1.46 16.36 -13.42
C GLU A 29 2.83 16.85 -13.92
N PRO A 30 3.32 16.35 -15.07
CA PRO A 30 4.60 16.79 -15.62
C PRO A 30 4.66 18.32 -15.77
N GLY A 31 5.59 18.96 -15.07
CA GLY A 31 5.76 20.42 -15.08
C GLY A 31 4.98 21.18 -14.02
N SER A 32 4.05 20.53 -13.29
CA SER A 32 3.29 21.13 -12.20
C SER A 32 3.03 20.12 -11.09
N CYS A 33 3.85 20.15 -10.04
CA CYS A 33 3.69 19.28 -8.88
C CYS A 33 3.71 20.11 -7.59
N ASP A 34 2.58 20.09 -6.90
CA ASP A 34 2.43 20.72 -5.60
C ASP A 34 2.98 19.80 -4.51
N SER A 35 3.55 20.35 -3.44
CA SER A 35 4.18 19.54 -2.38
C SER A 35 4.19 20.23 -1.02
N ILE A 36 3.93 19.45 0.03
CA ILE A 36 4.08 19.89 1.42
C ILE A 36 5.49 19.52 1.90
N HIS A 37 6.30 20.52 2.23
CA HIS A 37 7.62 20.30 2.83
C HIS A 37 7.48 20.08 4.34
N VAL A 38 7.73 18.85 4.79
CA VAL A 38 7.67 18.48 6.21
C VAL A 38 9.03 18.67 6.86
N LEU A 39 10.11 18.30 6.15
CA LEU A 39 11.50 18.52 6.53
C LEU A 39 12.29 18.97 5.28
N PRO A 40 13.51 19.53 5.43
CA PRO A 40 14.35 19.88 4.29
C PRO A 40 14.61 18.71 3.31
N ILE A 41 14.57 17.48 3.82
CA ILE A 41 14.80 16.24 3.05
C ILE A 41 13.53 15.44 2.77
N PHE A 42 12.37 15.88 3.27
CA PHE A 42 11.12 15.09 3.20
C PHE A 42 9.94 15.96 2.80
N LYS A 43 9.32 15.59 1.69
CA LYS A 43 8.13 16.26 1.14
C LYS A 43 7.04 15.23 0.82
N LEU A 44 5.80 15.68 0.94
CA LEU A 44 4.61 14.92 0.55
C LEU A 44 4.09 15.47 -0.78
N THR A 45 3.81 14.58 -1.72
CA THR A 45 3.29 14.88 -3.05
C THR A 45 2.19 13.87 -3.36
N LEU A 46 1.14 14.27 -4.06
CA LEU A 46 0.10 13.36 -4.54
C LEU A 46 0.46 12.86 -5.95
N LEU A 47 0.71 11.56 -6.10
CA LEU A 47 1.00 10.93 -7.39
C LEU A 47 0.22 9.61 -7.52
N HIS A 48 -0.43 9.41 -8.66
CA HIS A 48 -1.10 8.13 -8.97
C HIS A 48 -0.13 7.15 -9.62
N ASN A 49 0.26 6.10 -8.90
CA ASN A 49 1.06 5.02 -9.48
C ASN A 49 0.15 4.02 -10.19
N ARG A 50 0.21 3.97 -11.53
CA ARG A 50 -0.55 3.01 -12.37
C ARG A 50 0.21 1.71 -12.68
N GLY A 51 1.34 1.48 -12.01
CA GLY A 51 2.23 0.35 -12.28
C GLY A 51 3.64 0.77 -12.72
N ALA A 52 3.99 2.06 -12.61
CA ALA A 52 5.25 2.64 -13.07
C ALA A 52 6.52 2.08 -12.40
N ALA A 53 6.39 1.33 -11.29
CA ALA A 53 7.50 0.57 -10.70
C ALA A 53 8.09 -0.45 -11.69
N PHE A 54 7.29 -0.88 -12.67
CA PHE A 54 7.72 -1.61 -13.85
C PHE A 54 7.62 -0.66 -15.03
N SER A 55 8.59 0.25 -15.23
CA SER A 55 8.52 1.27 -16.29
C SER A 55 8.27 0.71 -17.70
N PHE A 56 8.51 -0.59 -17.93
CA PHE A 56 8.14 -1.29 -19.17
C PHE A 56 6.64 -1.56 -19.35
N LEU A 57 5.83 -1.47 -18.30
CA LEU A 57 4.37 -1.67 -18.31
C LEU A 57 3.58 -0.35 -18.34
N ASP A 58 4.24 0.81 -18.24
CA ASP A 58 3.52 2.09 -18.14
C ASP A 58 2.66 2.36 -19.39
N ASP A 59 3.15 1.95 -20.57
CA ASP A 59 2.43 2.01 -21.85
C ASP A 59 1.59 0.75 -22.16
N ALA A 60 1.52 -0.23 -21.26
CA ALA A 60 0.89 -1.53 -21.54
C ALA A 60 -0.66 -1.51 -21.42
N GLY A 61 -1.32 -0.39 -21.72
CA GLY A 61 -2.79 -0.32 -21.84
C GLY A 61 -3.56 -0.61 -20.55
N GLY A 62 -2.90 -0.64 -19.38
CA GLY A 62 -3.53 -0.76 -18.07
C GLY A 62 -3.91 -2.16 -17.61
N TRP A 63 -3.65 -3.22 -18.41
CA TRP A 63 -3.93 -4.59 -17.98
C TRP A 63 -3.07 -5.02 -16.78
N GLN A 64 -1.88 -4.40 -16.60
CA GLN A 64 -1.02 -4.69 -15.45
C GLN A 64 -1.74 -4.52 -14.12
N ARG A 65 -2.71 -3.59 -14.05
CA ARG A 65 -3.53 -3.37 -12.85
C ARG A 65 -4.22 -4.65 -12.41
N TRP A 66 -4.84 -5.38 -13.33
CA TRP A 66 -5.60 -6.58 -13.00
C TRP A 66 -4.69 -7.74 -12.59
N ILE A 67 -3.52 -7.88 -13.21
CA ILE A 67 -2.52 -8.86 -12.76
C ILE A 67 -2.01 -8.51 -11.36
N LEU A 68 -1.68 -7.25 -11.11
CA LEU A 68 -1.23 -6.81 -9.79
C LEU A 68 -2.30 -7.03 -8.71
N VAL A 69 -3.57 -6.78 -9.03
CA VAL A 69 -4.71 -7.10 -8.13
C VAL A 69 -4.82 -8.60 -7.87
N ALA A 70 -4.69 -9.43 -8.91
CA ALA A 70 -4.76 -10.88 -8.75
C ALA A 70 -3.61 -11.41 -7.89
N VAL A 71 -2.38 -10.94 -8.14
CA VAL A 71 -1.19 -11.31 -7.38
C VAL A 71 -1.30 -10.83 -5.93
N SER A 72 -1.65 -9.56 -5.69
CA SER A 72 -1.78 -9.03 -4.34
C SER A 72 -2.86 -9.75 -3.56
N THR A 73 -4.02 -10.02 -4.17
CA THR A 73 -5.10 -10.80 -3.54
C THR A 73 -4.63 -12.21 -3.18
N GLY A 74 -3.94 -12.90 -4.10
CA GLY A 74 -3.41 -14.24 -3.86
C GLY A 74 -2.39 -14.26 -2.71
N VAL A 75 -1.47 -13.29 -2.68
CA VAL A 75 -0.48 -13.16 -1.60
C VAL A 75 -1.15 -12.82 -0.27
N SER A 76 -2.13 -11.92 -0.24
CA SER A 76 -2.88 -11.58 0.99
C SER A 76 -3.64 -12.78 1.54
N LEU A 77 -4.27 -13.60 0.69
CA LEU A 77 -4.91 -14.85 1.11
C LEU A 77 -3.91 -15.85 1.67
N PHE A 78 -2.77 -16.04 1.00
CA PHE A 78 -1.69 -16.90 1.46
C PHE A 78 -1.16 -16.45 2.84
N ILE A 79 -0.84 -15.17 2.99
CA ILE A 79 -0.35 -14.60 4.26
C ILE A 79 -1.41 -14.73 5.36
N SER A 80 -2.68 -14.53 5.04
CA SER A 80 -3.78 -14.72 6.01
C SER A 80 -3.83 -16.16 6.50
N VAL A 81 -3.78 -17.15 5.61
CA VAL A 81 -3.75 -18.57 6.01
C VAL A 81 -2.49 -18.90 6.79
N TRP A 82 -1.34 -18.35 6.39
CA TRP A 82 -0.07 -18.56 7.10
C TRP A 82 -0.13 -17.98 8.51
N LEU A 83 -0.58 -16.73 8.67
CA LEU A 83 -0.72 -16.06 9.96
C LEU A 83 -1.67 -16.82 10.91
N ALA A 84 -2.73 -17.44 10.38
CA ALA A 84 -3.63 -18.30 11.17
C ALA A 84 -2.93 -19.58 11.70
N ARG A 85 -1.86 -20.03 11.02
CA ARG A 85 -1.12 -21.26 11.34
C ARG A 85 0.17 -21.02 12.12
N VAL A 86 0.60 -19.77 12.32
CA VAL A 86 1.81 -19.45 13.09
C VAL A 86 1.64 -19.84 14.56
N TYR A 87 2.64 -20.54 15.12
CA TYR A 87 2.68 -20.89 16.54
C TYR A 87 2.70 -19.63 17.43
N ARG A 88 1.96 -19.65 18.54
CA ARG A 88 1.81 -18.50 19.46
C ARG A 88 3.13 -17.92 19.99
N GLN A 89 4.20 -18.71 20.00
CA GLN A 89 5.53 -18.31 20.45
C GLN A 89 6.27 -17.45 19.42
N GLN A 90 5.93 -17.53 18.13
CA GLN A 90 6.61 -16.80 17.05
C GLN A 90 6.05 -15.39 16.86
N ARG A 91 6.11 -14.58 17.93
CA ARG A 91 5.48 -13.25 17.97
C ARG A 91 6.00 -12.29 16.89
N LEU A 92 7.31 -12.31 16.63
CA LEU A 92 7.91 -11.46 15.60
C LEU A 92 7.38 -11.82 14.21
N LEU A 93 7.29 -13.11 13.88
CA LEU A 93 6.74 -13.55 12.61
C LEU A 93 5.28 -13.11 12.45
N SER A 94 4.46 -13.29 13.48
CA SER A 94 3.05 -12.87 13.44
C SER A 94 2.89 -11.37 13.22
N TRP A 95 3.73 -10.55 13.85
CA TRP A 95 3.72 -9.10 13.63
C TRP A 95 4.21 -8.73 12.23
N SER A 96 5.27 -9.35 11.72
CA SER A 96 5.73 -9.12 10.35
C SER A 96 4.65 -9.45 9.32
N LEU A 97 4.01 -10.62 9.45
CA LEU A 97 2.92 -11.02 8.55
C LEU A 97 1.71 -10.09 8.67
N CYS A 98 1.38 -9.63 9.89
CA CYS A 98 0.33 -8.65 10.12
C CYS A 98 0.59 -7.31 9.40
N LEU A 99 1.82 -6.80 9.47
CA LEU A 99 2.22 -5.54 8.86
C LEU A 99 2.35 -5.63 7.33
N ILE A 100 2.67 -6.81 6.78
CA ILE A 100 2.71 -7.03 5.34
C ILE A 100 1.29 -7.21 4.78
N LEU A 101 0.38 -7.78 5.58
CA LEU A 101 -1.01 -8.02 5.17
C LEU A 101 -1.85 -6.74 5.11
N GLY A 102 -1.64 -5.83 6.06
CA GLY A 102 -2.33 -4.53 6.12
C GLY A 102 -1.68 -3.52 5.20
#